data_AF-A0A5M5BUM0-F1
#
_entry.id   AF-A0A5M5BUM0-F1
#
_cell.length_a   1.000
_cell.length_b   1.000
_cell.length_c   1.000
_cell.angle_alpha   90.00
_cell.angle_beta   90.00
_cell.angle_gamma   90.00
#
_symmetry.space_group_name_H-M   'P 1'
#
loop_
_entity.id
_entity.type
_entity.pdbx_description
1 polymer ?
#
loop_
_entity_poly.entity_id
_entity_poly.type
_entity_poly.pdbx_seq_one_letter_code
_entity_poly.pdbx_strand_id
1 'polypeptide(L)'
;AKDVYSFVCGRYGEQNIAAFIVHLDELNPHIHCTLLPIKDSRFAYKEIFAGKDKFEYSARMKQLHTDFFAEVNTKWGMSRGTSISETGARHRTTEEYRRMLSEECTTIEDNIKLHQQVLGELQSDIRLAERRVKGLTTMVSNLEKQKTEKETLLSAAEYNLKENKGNAAELAIQIQMLEKELQGIIRQLADKQEKLQTADRQLIELKKDMGAIEERTEELKEEAYQYSRDVHSKVDSLFKDVLLESVISEYRNASAQMNVSERQLFDGSLVQSIAERGTEIMHCATMLFLGMVDDATTFAESHGGGGGGSDLKWGRDEDEDNRAWALRCMRMASRMMRSTIGKKSKR
;
A
#
# COMPACT_ATOMS: atom_id res chain seq x y z
N ALA A 1 -7.00 -13.37 -19.41
CA ALA A 1 -6.58 -12.87 -20.74
C ALA A 1 -7.36 -13.53 -21.89
N LYS A 2 -7.33 -14.87 -22.04
CA LYS A 2 -8.00 -15.56 -23.15
C LYS A 2 -9.52 -15.33 -23.19
N ASP A 3 -10.22 -15.42 -22.05
CA ASP A 3 -11.66 -15.12 -21.99
C ASP A 3 -11.98 -13.67 -22.39
N VAL A 4 -11.13 -12.72 -21.99
CA VAL A 4 -11.26 -11.30 -22.34
C VAL A 4 -11.09 -11.12 -23.85
N TYR A 5 -10.08 -11.75 -24.44
CA TYR A 5 -9.86 -11.73 -25.89
C TYR A 5 -11.05 -12.32 -26.65
N SER A 6 -11.55 -13.49 -26.23
CA SER A 6 -12.73 -14.13 -26.84
C SER A 6 -13.99 -13.26 -26.74
N PHE A 7 -14.21 -12.61 -25.60
CA PHE A 7 -15.34 -11.68 -25.43
C PHE A 7 -15.26 -10.50 -26.40
N VAL A 8 -14.08 -9.87 -26.51
CA VAL A 8 -13.87 -8.72 -27.42
C VAL A 8 -14.00 -9.16 -28.88
N CYS A 9 -13.43 -10.31 -29.26
CA CYS A 9 -13.55 -10.87 -30.61
C CYS A 9 -15.00 -11.16 -30.99
N GLY A 10 -15.75 -11.83 -30.10
CA GLY A 10 -17.15 -12.19 -30.37
C GLY A 10 -18.05 -10.96 -30.52
N ARG A 11 -17.73 -9.87 -29.83
CA ARG A 11 -18.55 -8.66 -29.83
C ARG A 11 -18.20 -7.66 -30.94
N TYR A 12 -16.91 -7.52 -31.25
CA TYR A 12 -16.42 -6.46 -32.14
C TYR A 12 -15.73 -6.99 -33.40
N GLY A 13 -15.56 -8.30 -33.55
CA GLY A 13 -14.83 -8.93 -34.65
C GLY A 13 -13.34 -9.00 -34.34
N GLU A 14 -12.75 -10.18 -34.53
CA GLU A 14 -11.32 -10.41 -34.31
C GLU A 14 -10.44 -9.55 -35.23
N GLN A 15 -10.87 -9.35 -36.48
CA GLN A 15 -10.20 -8.52 -37.48
C GLN A 15 -10.08 -7.04 -37.06
N ASN A 16 -10.85 -6.61 -36.06
CA ASN A 16 -10.85 -5.25 -35.57
C ASN A 16 -9.90 -5.04 -34.39
N ILE A 17 -9.25 -6.09 -33.88
CA ILE A 17 -8.27 -5.99 -32.79
C ILE A 17 -6.89 -5.78 -33.41
N ALA A 18 -6.34 -4.57 -33.30
CA ALA A 18 -5.02 -4.25 -33.83
C ALA A 18 -3.89 -4.69 -32.89
N ALA A 19 -4.13 -4.69 -31.58
CA ALA A 19 -3.18 -5.17 -30.59
C ALA A 19 -3.91 -5.65 -29.33
N PHE A 20 -3.39 -6.71 -28.70
CA PHE A 20 -3.86 -7.21 -27.42
C PHE A 20 -2.65 -7.61 -26.57
N ILE A 21 -2.15 -6.67 -25.78
CA ILE A 21 -0.88 -6.81 -25.06
C ILE A 21 -1.20 -7.07 -23.59
N VAL A 22 -0.62 -8.15 -23.04
CA VAL A 22 -0.76 -8.51 -21.63
C VAL A 22 0.51 -8.08 -20.90
N HIS A 23 0.36 -7.18 -19.93
CA HIS A 23 1.45 -6.75 -19.06
C HIS A 23 1.39 -7.56 -17.76
N LEU A 24 2.47 -8.29 -17.48
CA LEU A 24 2.70 -9.05 -16.24
C LEU A 24 3.93 -8.52 -15.48
N ASP A 25 4.58 -7.51 -16.04
CA ASP A 25 5.80 -6.85 -15.60
C ASP A 25 5.53 -5.59 -14.76
N GLU A 26 4.27 -5.26 -14.54
CA GLU A 26 3.82 -4.17 -13.67
C GLU A 26 3.17 -4.69 -12.37
N LEU A 27 2.86 -3.77 -11.45
CA LEU A 27 2.31 -4.08 -10.13
C LEU A 27 1.02 -4.93 -10.20
N ASN A 28 0.15 -4.65 -11.17
CA ASN A 28 -1.08 -5.41 -11.40
C ASN A 28 -1.09 -5.95 -12.83
N PRO A 29 -1.29 -7.26 -13.03
CA PRO A 29 -1.53 -7.83 -14.34
C PRO A 29 -2.67 -7.11 -15.06
N HIS A 30 -2.39 -6.51 -16.21
CA HIS A 30 -3.41 -5.78 -16.98
C HIS A 30 -3.21 -5.95 -18.49
N ILE A 31 -4.21 -5.51 -19.26
CA ILE A 31 -4.27 -5.75 -20.71
C ILE A 31 -4.53 -4.42 -21.41
N HIS A 32 -3.70 -4.12 -22.41
CA HIS A 32 -3.96 -3.09 -23.40
C HIS A 32 -4.57 -3.73 -24.65
N CYS A 33 -5.86 -3.48 -24.88
CA CYS A 33 -6.59 -3.93 -26.07
C CYS A 33 -6.84 -2.74 -27.01
N THR A 34 -6.11 -2.69 -28.11
CA THR A 34 -6.29 -1.67 -29.16
C THR A 34 -7.31 -2.18 -30.18
N LEU A 35 -8.50 -1.59 -30.15
CA LEU A 35 -9.60 -1.93 -31.06
C LEU A 35 -9.80 -0.83 -32.10
N LEU A 36 -9.83 -1.22 -33.37
CA LEU A 36 -10.23 -0.37 -34.50
C LEU A 36 -11.73 -0.51 -34.71
N PRO A 37 -12.53 0.56 -34.51
CA PRO A 37 -13.98 0.49 -34.63
C PRO A 37 -14.39 0.51 -36.11
N ILE A 38 -14.20 -0.61 -36.83
CA ILE A 38 -14.51 -0.74 -38.25
C ILE A 38 -15.78 -1.60 -38.41
N LYS A 39 -16.73 -1.09 -39.19
CA LYS A 39 -17.94 -1.81 -39.59
C LYS A 39 -18.22 -1.50 -41.05
N ASP A 40 -18.56 -2.50 -41.84
CA ASP A 40 -18.82 -2.35 -43.29
C ASP A 40 -17.67 -1.62 -44.02
N SER A 41 -16.42 -1.97 -43.68
CA SER A 41 -15.19 -1.37 -44.22
C SER A 41 -15.02 0.14 -43.99
N ARG A 42 -15.74 0.72 -43.02
CA ARG A 42 -15.58 2.13 -42.61
C ARG A 42 -15.40 2.27 -41.10
N PHE A 43 -14.69 3.33 -40.69
CA PHE A 43 -14.57 3.69 -39.27
C PHE A 43 -15.91 4.18 -38.72
N ALA A 44 -16.50 3.42 -37.80
CA ALA A 44 -17.84 3.59 -37.27
C ALA A 44 -17.88 3.67 -35.73
N TYR A 45 -16.94 4.41 -35.12
CA TYR A 45 -16.85 4.57 -33.66
C TYR A 45 -18.17 5.01 -33.02
N LYS A 46 -18.86 6.00 -33.61
CA LYS A 46 -20.12 6.49 -33.06
C LYS A 46 -21.21 5.42 -33.08
N GLU A 47 -21.25 4.56 -34.08
CA GLU A 47 -22.27 3.53 -34.20
C GLU A 47 -21.99 2.34 -33.26
N ILE A 48 -20.72 1.99 -33.07
CA ILE A 48 -20.29 0.87 -32.23
C ILE A 48 -20.33 1.25 -30.75
N PHE A 49 -19.77 2.40 -30.38
CA PHE A 49 -19.59 2.82 -28.99
C PHE A 49 -20.57 3.91 -28.57
N ALA A 50 -20.57 5.06 -29.25
CA ALA A 50 -21.25 6.28 -28.77
C ALA A 50 -22.79 6.22 -28.81
N GLY A 51 -23.39 5.52 -29.77
CA GLY A 51 -24.82 5.65 -30.04
C GLY A 51 -25.18 7.04 -30.59
N LYS A 52 -26.47 7.40 -30.48
CA LYS A 52 -27.02 8.68 -30.99
C LYS A 52 -26.77 9.85 -30.04
N ASP A 53 -26.75 9.60 -28.73
CA ASP A 53 -26.57 10.62 -27.70
C ASP A 53 -25.77 10.13 -26.47
N LYS A 54 -25.52 11.05 -25.54
CA LYS A 54 -24.75 10.77 -24.31
C LYS A 54 -25.45 9.76 -23.38
N PHE A 55 -26.77 9.68 -23.41
CA PHE A 55 -27.54 8.75 -22.57
C PHE A 55 -27.44 7.33 -23.11
N GLU A 56 -27.51 7.16 -24.43
CA GLU A 56 -27.32 5.89 -25.11
C GLU A 56 -25.87 5.40 -24.94
N TYR A 57 -24.87 6.29 -25.03
CA TYR A 57 -23.48 5.94 -24.71
C TYR A 57 -23.34 5.38 -23.29
N SER A 58 -23.91 6.09 -22.31
CA SER A 58 -23.89 5.69 -20.90
C SER A 58 -24.57 4.34 -20.68
N ALA A 59 -25.74 4.13 -21.29
CA ALA A 59 -26.46 2.86 -21.23
C ALA A 59 -25.65 1.71 -21.84
N ARG A 60 -25.05 1.92 -23.01
CA ARG A 60 -24.20 0.93 -23.70
C ARG A 60 -22.96 0.58 -22.88
N MET A 61 -22.29 1.55 -22.26
CA MET A 61 -21.14 1.31 -21.39
C MET A 61 -21.52 0.56 -20.11
N LYS A 62 -22.65 0.91 -19.48
CA LYS A 62 -23.17 0.18 -18.32
C LYS A 62 -23.53 -1.26 -18.65
N GLN A 63 -24.15 -1.47 -19.81
CA GLN A 63 -24.48 -2.81 -20.32
C GLN A 63 -23.21 -3.60 -20.61
N LEU A 64 -22.21 -2.98 -21.25
CA LEU A 64 -20.91 -3.61 -21.49
C LEU A 64 -20.26 -4.08 -20.18
N HIS A 65 -20.28 -3.26 -19.12
CA HIS A 65 -19.75 -3.67 -17.82
C HIS A 65 -20.54 -4.84 -17.19
N THR A 66 -21.87 -4.90 -17.42
CA THR A 66 -22.72 -6.00 -16.94
C THR A 66 -22.47 -7.29 -17.73
N ASP A 67 -22.41 -7.21 -19.05
CA ASP A 67 -22.15 -8.35 -19.94
C ASP A 67 -20.75 -8.91 -19.69
N PHE A 68 -19.74 -8.03 -19.61
CA PHE A 68 -18.37 -8.42 -19.30
C PHE A 68 -18.27 -9.11 -17.94
N PHE A 69 -19.01 -8.61 -16.94
CA PHE A 69 -19.10 -9.28 -15.65
C PHE A 69 -19.69 -10.68 -15.77
N ALA A 70 -20.84 -10.81 -16.45
CA ALA A 70 -21.58 -12.07 -16.57
C ALA A 70 -20.81 -13.14 -17.37
N GLU A 71 -20.14 -12.75 -18.45
CA GLU A 71 -19.50 -13.69 -19.39
C GLU A 71 -18.03 -13.99 -19.06
N VAL A 72 -17.34 -13.06 -18.39
CA VAL A 72 -15.90 -13.17 -18.10
C VAL A 72 -15.66 -13.22 -16.59
N ASN A 73 -16.01 -12.18 -15.84
CA ASN A 73 -15.59 -12.05 -14.43
C ASN A 73 -16.14 -13.14 -13.50
N THR A 74 -17.38 -13.60 -13.73
CA THR A 74 -18.03 -14.67 -12.94
C THR A 74 -17.21 -15.98 -12.94
N LYS A 75 -16.58 -16.33 -14.07
CA LYS A 75 -15.73 -17.52 -14.20
C LYS A 75 -14.51 -17.47 -13.30
N TRP A 76 -14.07 -16.26 -12.95
CA TRP A 76 -12.88 -15.99 -12.15
C TRP A 76 -13.21 -15.49 -10.73
N GLY A 77 -14.47 -15.57 -10.31
CA GLY A 77 -14.91 -15.14 -8.97
C GLY A 77 -14.82 -13.63 -8.72
N MET A 78 -14.67 -12.82 -9.77
CA MET A 78 -14.54 -11.36 -9.67
C MET A 78 -15.92 -10.71 -9.61
N SER A 79 -16.06 -9.62 -8.85
CA SER A 79 -17.31 -8.85 -8.72
C SER A 79 -17.42 -7.72 -9.76
N ARG A 80 -18.64 -7.24 -10.01
CA ARG A 80 -18.89 -6.07 -10.86
C ARG A 80 -18.55 -4.79 -10.09
N GLY A 81 -17.87 -3.86 -10.74
CA GLY A 81 -17.62 -2.53 -10.17
C GLY A 81 -18.92 -1.77 -9.88
N THR A 82 -18.90 -1.00 -8.80
CA THR A 82 -20.02 -0.14 -8.35
C THR A 82 -20.31 0.96 -9.36
N SER A 83 -21.57 1.38 -9.50
CA SER A 83 -21.93 2.39 -10.50
C SER A 83 -21.32 3.75 -10.17
N ILE A 84 -20.88 4.49 -11.19
CA ILE A 84 -20.42 5.89 -11.04
C ILE A 84 -21.54 6.78 -10.46
N SER A 85 -22.82 6.44 -10.72
CA SER A 85 -23.97 7.15 -10.14
C SER A 85 -24.09 7.00 -8.62
N GLU A 86 -23.46 5.97 -8.04
CA GLU A 86 -23.47 5.69 -6.60
C GLU A 86 -22.19 6.20 -5.92
N THR A 87 -21.06 6.14 -6.63
CA THR A 87 -19.73 6.42 -6.07
C THR A 87 -19.18 7.80 -6.41
N GLY A 88 -19.67 8.46 -7.46
CA GLY A 88 -19.12 9.74 -7.95
C GLY A 88 -17.70 9.65 -8.52
N ALA A 89 -17.17 8.43 -8.75
CA ALA A 89 -15.81 8.20 -9.17
C ALA A 89 -15.50 8.89 -10.52
N ARG A 90 -14.35 9.57 -10.61
CA ARG A 90 -13.83 10.19 -11.85
C ARG A 90 -12.53 9.50 -12.25
N HIS A 91 -12.33 9.34 -13.56
CA HIS A 91 -11.04 8.90 -14.09
C HIS A 91 -9.95 9.89 -13.65
N ARG A 92 -8.87 9.36 -13.08
CA ARG A 92 -7.69 10.11 -12.68
C ARG A 92 -6.55 9.68 -13.59
N THR A 93 -5.78 10.64 -14.05
CA THR A 93 -4.53 10.33 -14.76
C THR A 93 -3.53 9.70 -13.79
N THR A 94 -2.57 8.94 -14.31
CA THR A 94 -1.52 8.31 -13.49
C THR A 94 -0.72 9.36 -12.68
N GLU A 95 -0.54 10.56 -13.23
CA GLU A 95 0.17 11.67 -12.58
C GLU A 95 -0.63 12.30 -11.44
N GLU A 96 -1.93 12.56 -11.64
CA GLU A 96 -2.83 13.02 -10.57
C GLU A 96 -2.92 11.98 -9.42
N TYR A 97 -2.92 10.70 -9.76
CA TYR A 97 -2.88 9.62 -8.77
C TYR A 97 -1.57 9.63 -7.97
N ARG A 98 -0.41 9.86 -8.62
CA ARG A 98 0.90 9.97 -7.95
C ARG A 98 1.00 11.18 -7.03
N ARG A 99 0.48 12.34 -7.46
CA ARG A 99 0.46 13.54 -6.62
C ARG A 99 -0.39 13.34 -5.37
N MET A 100 -1.57 12.74 -5.55
CA MET A 100 -2.47 12.40 -4.44
C MET A 100 -1.81 11.42 -3.45
N LEU A 101 -1.11 10.39 -3.95
CA LEU A 101 -0.32 9.48 -3.10
C LEU A 101 0.78 10.20 -2.31
N SER A 102 1.45 11.20 -2.90
CA SER A 102 2.46 12.00 -2.19
C SER A 102 1.85 12.87 -1.10
N GLU A 103 0.68 13.47 -1.36
CA GLU A 103 -0.06 14.26 -0.37
C GLU A 103 -0.60 13.36 0.78
N GLU A 104 -1.04 12.14 0.46
CA GLU A 104 -1.42 11.12 1.45
C GLU A 104 -0.22 10.73 2.34
N CYS A 105 0.98 10.53 1.78
CA CYS A 105 2.19 10.23 2.56
C CYS A 105 2.50 11.33 3.58
N THR A 106 2.51 12.60 3.15
CA THR A 106 2.75 13.73 4.07
C THR A 106 1.70 13.80 5.18
N THR A 107 0.44 13.51 4.85
CA THR A 107 -0.66 13.50 5.82
C THR A 107 -0.49 12.39 6.85
N ILE A 108 -0.10 11.19 6.43
CA ILE A 108 0.15 10.06 7.33
C ILE A 108 1.33 10.38 8.27
N GLU A 109 2.43 10.93 7.74
CA GLU A 109 3.59 11.33 8.54
C GLU A 109 3.22 12.37 9.62
N ASP A 110 2.39 13.35 9.28
CA ASP A 110 1.95 14.37 10.23
C ASP A 110 1.00 13.80 11.30
N ASN A 111 0.12 12.86 10.93
CA ASN A 111 -0.70 12.13 11.91
C ASN A 111 0.14 11.29 12.87
N ILE A 112 1.20 10.61 12.39
CA ILE A 112 2.12 9.85 13.25
C ILE A 112 2.80 10.78 14.26
N LYS A 113 3.27 11.96 13.82
CA LYS A 113 3.88 12.95 14.73
C LYS A 113 2.87 13.43 15.78
N LEU A 114 1.64 13.72 15.39
CA LEU A 114 0.58 14.13 16.30
C LEU A 114 0.29 13.05 17.34
N HIS A 115 0.15 11.80 16.91
CA HIS A 115 -0.08 10.68 17.84
C HIS A 115 1.08 10.49 18.82
N GLN A 116 2.33 10.64 18.37
CA GLN A 116 3.50 10.58 19.25
C GLN A 116 3.47 11.66 20.33
N GLN A 117 3.00 12.88 20.00
CA GLN A 117 2.82 13.94 20.98
C GLN A 117 1.73 13.59 22.01
N VAL A 118 0.56 13.16 21.52
CA VAL A 118 -0.56 12.77 22.38
C VAL A 118 -0.21 11.59 23.30
N LEU A 119 0.55 10.61 22.81
CA LEU A 119 1.07 9.51 23.63
C LEU A 119 2.00 10.01 24.75
N GLY A 120 2.86 11.00 24.44
CA GLY A 120 3.71 11.62 25.45
C GLY A 120 2.92 12.31 26.57
N GLU A 121 1.84 13.01 26.20
CA GLU A 121 0.92 13.65 27.14
C GLU A 121 0.18 12.61 28.00
N LEU A 122 -0.43 11.60 27.37
CA LEU A 122 -1.12 10.50 28.07
C LEU A 122 -0.20 9.75 29.03
N GLN A 123 1.05 9.48 28.65
CA GLN A 123 2.03 8.85 29.54
C GLN A 123 2.35 9.70 30.77
N SER A 124 2.28 11.02 30.65
CA SER A 124 2.46 11.94 31.77
C SER A 124 1.24 11.91 32.72
N ASP A 125 0.03 11.89 32.15
CA ASP A 125 -1.23 11.82 32.89
C ASP A 125 -1.39 10.48 33.62
N ILE A 126 -1.06 9.37 32.96
CA ILE A 126 -1.03 8.04 33.58
C ILE A 126 -0.07 8.04 34.78
N ARG A 127 1.14 8.62 34.63
CA ARG A 127 2.11 8.71 35.75
C ARG A 127 1.57 9.53 36.92
N LEU A 128 0.76 10.56 36.68
CA LEU A 128 0.11 11.34 37.74
C LEU A 128 -1.03 10.55 38.40
N ALA A 129 -1.85 9.88 37.60
CA ALA A 129 -2.95 9.02 38.07
C ALA A 129 -2.42 7.85 38.92
N GLU A 130 -1.35 7.17 38.50
CA GLU A 130 -0.70 6.09 39.26
C GLU A 130 -0.19 6.57 40.62
N ARG A 131 0.43 7.76 40.68
CA ARG A 131 0.85 8.37 41.96
C ARG A 131 -0.33 8.65 42.86
N ARG A 132 -1.44 9.15 42.31
CA ARG A 132 -2.67 9.42 43.06
C ARG A 132 -3.27 8.15 43.64
N VAL A 133 -3.39 7.09 42.83
CA VAL A 133 -3.86 5.76 43.26
C VAL A 133 -2.97 5.26 44.40
N LYS A 134 -1.65 5.21 44.21
CA LYS A 134 -0.71 4.75 45.23
C LYS A 134 -0.82 5.53 46.54
N GLY A 135 -0.96 6.85 46.46
CA GLY A 135 -1.14 7.71 47.62
C GLY A 135 -2.44 7.40 48.37
N LEU A 136 -3.56 7.25 47.65
CA LEU A 136 -4.85 6.91 48.24
C LEU A 136 -4.86 5.50 48.83
N THR A 137 -4.28 4.51 48.16
CA THR A 137 -4.11 3.14 48.69
C THR A 137 -3.36 3.15 50.02
N THR A 138 -2.29 3.94 50.11
CA THR A 138 -1.52 4.07 51.35
C THR A 138 -2.33 4.72 52.47
N MET A 139 -3.11 5.77 52.16
CA MET A 139 -4.00 6.42 53.15
C MET A 139 -5.08 5.46 53.65
N VAL A 140 -5.71 4.69 52.75
CA VAL A 140 -6.73 3.69 53.11
C VAL A 140 -6.12 2.63 54.03
N SER A 141 -4.97 2.07 53.67
CA SER A 141 -4.28 1.06 54.50
C SER A 141 -3.93 1.59 55.89
N ASN A 142 -3.47 2.84 55.99
CA ASN A 142 -3.18 3.48 57.28
C ASN A 142 -4.45 3.67 58.13
N LEU A 143 -5.57 4.09 57.52
CA LEU A 143 -6.85 4.25 58.21
C LEU A 143 -7.44 2.90 58.65
N GLU A 144 -7.30 1.86 57.85
CA GLU A 144 -7.69 0.49 58.22
C GLU A 144 -6.91 0.00 59.43
N LYS A 145 -5.59 0.26 59.47
CA LYS A 145 -4.76 -0.08 60.63
C LYS A 145 -5.17 0.69 61.88
N GLN A 146 -5.44 2.00 61.77
CA GLN A 146 -5.93 2.79 62.90
C GLN A 146 -7.30 2.31 63.38
N LYS A 147 -8.19 1.94 62.45
CA LYS A 147 -9.50 1.37 62.76
C LYS A 147 -9.36 0.09 63.58
N THR A 148 -8.54 -0.86 63.14
CA THR A 148 -8.35 -2.13 63.85
C THR A 148 -7.73 -1.92 65.23
N GLU A 149 -6.71 -1.06 65.35
CA GLU A 149 -6.11 -0.70 66.64
C GLU A 149 -7.17 -0.13 67.60
N LYS A 150 -8.02 0.79 67.14
CA LYS A 150 -9.08 1.39 67.97
C LYS A 150 -10.19 0.40 68.32
N GLU A 151 -10.57 -0.48 67.40
CA GLU A 151 -11.52 -1.58 67.68
C GLU A 151 -10.98 -2.53 68.77
N THR A 152 -9.70 -2.89 68.72
CA THR A 152 -9.10 -3.73 69.77
C THR A 152 -9.08 -3.06 71.14
N LEU A 153 -8.78 -1.76 71.19
CA LEU A 153 -8.82 -0.98 72.44
C LEU A 153 -10.25 -0.85 72.99
N LEU A 154 -11.23 -0.66 72.10
CA LEU A 154 -12.65 -0.59 72.46
C LEU A 154 -13.12 -1.91 73.07
N SER A 155 -12.86 -3.05 72.40
CA SER A 155 -13.22 -4.38 72.91
C SER A 155 -12.54 -4.70 74.25
N ALA A 156 -11.30 -4.27 74.44
CA ALA A 156 -10.60 -4.43 75.72
C ALA A 156 -11.23 -3.60 76.84
N ALA A 157 -11.61 -2.35 76.56
CA ALA A 157 -12.28 -1.47 77.53
C ALA A 157 -13.69 -2.00 77.90
N GLU A 158 -14.45 -2.45 76.91
CA GLU A 158 -15.77 -3.09 77.12
C GLU A 158 -15.66 -4.37 77.96
N TYR A 159 -14.66 -5.20 77.69
CA TYR A 159 -14.40 -6.42 78.47
C TYR A 159 -14.06 -6.10 79.93
N ASN A 160 -13.16 -5.13 80.17
CA ASN A 160 -12.79 -4.72 81.52
C ASN A 160 -13.97 -4.12 82.30
N LEU A 161 -14.83 -3.35 81.64
CA LEU A 161 -16.05 -2.82 82.23
C LEU A 161 -17.01 -3.95 82.64
N LYS A 162 -17.18 -4.97 81.78
CA LYS A 162 -18.06 -6.12 82.03
C LYS A 162 -17.57 -7.00 83.19
N GLU A 163 -16.26 -7.18 83.32
CA GLU A 163 -15.63 -7.96 84.39
C GLU A 163 -15.42 -7.16 85.69
N ASN A 164 -15.93 -5.92 85.77
CA ASN A 164 -15.70 -4.99 86.89
C ASN A 164 -14.21 -4.77 87.23
N LYS A 165 -13.34 -4.85 86.22
CA LYS A 165 -11.89 -4.65 86.36
C LYS A 165 -11.55 -3.18 86.10
N GLY A 166 -11.57 -2.35 87.15
CA GLY A 166 -11.15 -0.95 87.10
C GLY A 166 -12.26 0.04 87.51
N ASN A 167 -12.04 1.33 87.25
CA ASN A 167 -13.01 2.38 87.54
C ASN A 167 -14.06 2.46 86.42
N ALA A 168 -15.30 2.06 86.74
CA ALA A 168 -16.40 1.99 85.78
C ALA A 168 -16.72 3.35 85.10
N ALA A 169 -16.59 4.47 85.83
CA ALA A 169 -16.88 5.79 85.29
C ALA A 169 -15.82 6.22 84.26
N GLU A 170 -14.55 5.93 84.52
CA GLU A 170 -13.45 6.22 83.59
C GLU A 170 -13.52 5.35 82.32
N LEU A 171 -13.82 4.05 82.48
CA LEU A 171 -13.98 3.12 81.36
C LEU A 171 -15.15 3.52 80.45
N ALA A 172 -16.27 3.99 81.01
CA ALA A 172 -17.41 4.48 80.23
C ALA A 172 -17.07 5.72 79.39
N ILE A 173 -16.29 6.66 79.94
CA ILE A 173 -15.81 7.84 79.20
C ILE A 173 -14.85 7.41 78.08
N GLN A 174 -13.93 6.48 78.36
CA GLN A 174 -12.99 5.97 77.38
C GLN A 174 -13.67 5.27 76.20
N ILE A 175 -14.70 4.45 76.48
CA ILE A 175 -15.52 3.79 75.46
C ILE A 175 -16.19 4.83 74.55
N GLN A 176 -16.87 5.83 75.12
CA GLN A 176 -17.51 6.90 74.31
C GLN A 176 -16.51 7.67 73.44
N MET A 177 -15.32 7.96 73.96
CA MET A 177 -14.26 8.61 73.19
C MET A 177 -13.79 7.74 72.02
N LEU A 178 -13.51 6.45 72.29
CA LEU A 178 -13.08 5.50 71.27
C LEU A 178 -14.14 5.30 70.19
N GLU A 179 -15.42 5.18 70.55
CA GLU A 179 -16.53 5.09 69.59
C GLU A 179 -16.60 6.33 68.68
N LYS A 180 -16.45 7.53 69.25
CA LYS A 180 -16.47 8.79 68.49
C LYS A 180 -15.28 8.88 67.53
N GLU A 181 -14.08 8.50 67.98
CA GLU A 181 -12.89 8.42 67.13
C GLU A 181 -13.09 7.39 65.99
N LEU A 182 -13.64 6.22 66.32
CA LEU A 182 -13.92 5.16 65.34
C LEU A 182 -14.90 5.63 64.26
N GLN A 183 -15.98 6.32 64.65
CA GLN A 183 -16.91 6.92 63.69
C GLN A 183 -16.22 7.94 62.77
N GLY A 184 -15.28 8.73 63.31
CA GLY A 184 -14.45 9.65 62.52
C GLY A 184 -13.59 8.92 61.49
N ILE A 185 -12.89 7.87 61.92
CA ILE A 185 -12.04 7.03 61.06
C ILE A 185 -12.89 6.38 59.97
N ILE A 186 -14.05 5.79 60.30
CA ILE A 186 -14.95 5.15 59.34
C ILE A 186 -15.40 6.13 58.25
N ARG A 187 -15.76 7.37 58.62
CA ARG A 187 -16.14 8.41 57.63
C ARG A 187 -14.97 8.77 56.71
N GLN A 188 -13.77 8.93 57.25
CA GLN A 188 -12.58 9.22 56.45
C GLN A 188 -12.23 8.06 55.52
N LEU A 189 -12.36 6.83 56.00
CA LEU A 189 -12.08 5.61 55.26
C LEU A 189 -13.05 5.50 54.07
N ALA A 190 -14.34 5.75 54.28
CA ALA A 190 -15.34 5.80 53.20
C ALA A 190 -14.98 6.86 52.13
N ASP A 191 -14.65 8.09 52.53
CA ASP A 191 -14.22 9.17 51.61
C ASP A 191 -12.98 8.77 50.79
N LYS A 192 -11.98 8.14 51.43
CA LYS A 192 -10.75 7.72 50.74
C LYS A 192 -10.99 6.53 49.81
N GLN A 193 -11.83 5.58 50.19
CA GLN A 193 -12.20 4.45 49.33
C GLN A 193 -12.95 4.90 48.07
N GLU A 194 -13.91 5.83 48.20
CA GLU A 194 -14.62 6.39 47.04
C GLU A 194 -13.66 7.14 46.10
N LYS A 195 -12.74 7.94 46.66
CA LYS A 195 -11.70 8.63 45.87
C LYS A 195 -10.74 7.67 45.19
N LEU A 196 -10.38 6.56 45.86
CA LEU A 196 -9.51 5.53 45.31
C LEU A 196 -10.19 4.83 44.12
N GLN A 197 -11.44 4.37 44.28
CA GLN A 197 -12.22 3.76 43.19
C GLN A 197 -12.34 4.69 41.98
N THR A 198 -12.59 5.98 42.22
CA THR A 198 -12.66 6.98 41.15
C THR A 198 -11.32 7.13 40.44
N ALA A 199 -10.21 7.20 41.19
CA ALA A 199 -8.88 7.33 40.63
C ALA A 199 -8.45 6.08 39.85
N ASP A 200 -8.80 4.88 40.34
CA ASP A 200 -8.55 3.61 39.65
C ASP A 200 -9.32 3.54 38.32
N ARG A 201 -10.60 3.95 38.30
CA ARG A 201 -11.38 4.01 37.06
C ARG A 201 -10.75 4.94 36.03
N GLN A 202 -10.35 6.14 36.46
CA GLN A 202 -9.67 7.11 35.57
C GLN A 202 -8.34 6.56 35.03
N LEU A 203 -7.56 5.87 35.88
CA LEU A 203 -6.31 5.24 35.44
C LEU A 203 -6.54 4.15 34.40
N ILE A 204 -7.60 3.34 34.55
CA ILE A 204 -7.98 2.31 33.59
C ILE A 204 -8.39 2.93 32.25
N GLU A 205 -9.19 4.00 32.28
CA GLU A 205 -9.60 4.71 31.06
C GLU A 205 -8.39 5.30 30.32
N LEU A 206 -7.50 6.02 31.02
CA LEU A 206 -6.29 6.57 30.41
C LEU A 206 -5.38 5.49 29.79
N LYS A 207 -5.24 4.33 30.45
CA LYS A 207 -4.46 3.21 29.90
C LYS A 207 -5.11 2.60 28.66
N LYS A 208 -6.44 2.55 28.61
CA LYS A 208 -7.19 2.09 27.44
C LYS A 208 -7.01 3.05 26.26
N ASP A 209 -7.13 4.35 26.50
CA ASP A 209 -6.96 5.36 25.45
C ASP A 209 -5.53 5.36 24.90
N MET A 210 -4.53 5.21 25.76
CA MET A 210 -3.13 5.04 25.34
C MET A 210 -2.97 3.82 24.43
N GLY A 211 -3.51 2.66 24.82
CA GLY A 211 -3.42 1.45 24.00
C GLY A 211 -4.08 1.60 22.63
N ALA A 212 -5.25 2.27 22.55
CA ALA A 212 -5.93 2.52 21.29
C ALA A 212 -5.13 3.45 20.35
N ILE A 213 -4.47 4.48 20.90
CA ILE A 213 -3.62 5.38 20.12
C ILE A 213 -2.33 4.67 19.69
N GLU A 214 -1.74 3.82 20.54
CA GLU A 214 -0.56 3.01 20.18
C GLU A 214 -0.87 2.09 19.00
N GLU A 215 -1.98 1.35 19.06
CA GLU A 215 -2.44 0.47 17.98
C GLU A 215 -2.63 1.25 16.68
N ARG A 216 -3.37 2.37 16.72
CA ARG A 216 -3.60 3.18 15.51
C ARG A 216 -2.31 3.80 14.96
N THR A 217 -1.35 4.12 15.82
CA THR A 217 -0.05 4.66 15.40
C THR A 217 0.77 3.61 14.66
N GLU A 218 0.70 2.35 15.08
CA GLU A 218 1.42 1.28 14.41
C GLU A 218 0.80 0.95 13.05
N GLU A 219 -0.54 0.89 12.95
CA GLU A 219 -1.23 0.76 11.68
C GLU A 219 -0.83 1.87 10.69
N LEU A 220 -0.80 3.13 11.13
CA LEU A 220 -0.39 4.25 10.29
C LEU A 220 1.06 4.13 9.81
N LYS A 221 1.97 3.58 10.62
CA LYS A 221 3.36 3.34 10.19
C LYS A 221 3.44 2.25 9.14
N GLU A 222 2.68 1.16 9.30
CA GLU A 222 2.63 0.08 8.31
C GLU A 222 2.07 0.58 6.98
N GLU A 223 0.97 1.35 7.03
CA GLU A 223 0.40 2.04 5.87
C GLU A 223 1.47 2.94 5.21
N ALA A 224 2.13 3.82 5.96
CA ALA A 224 3.17 4.71 5.44
C ALA A 224 4.33 3.95 4.77
N TYR A 225 4.78 2.85 5.37
CA TYR A 225 5.88 2.05 4.84
C TYR A 225 5.50 1.38 3.52
N GLN A 226 4.29 0.81 3.46
CA GLN A 226 3.77 0.19 2.25
C GLN A 226 3.62 1.23 1.12
N TYR A 227 3.03 2.38 1.42
CA TYR A 227 2.87 3.48 0.46
C TYR A 227 4.23 4.02 -0.04
N SER A 228 5.18 4.26 0.87
CA SER A 228 6.51 4.77 0.52
C SER A 228 7.24 3.83 -0.43
N ARG A 229 7.16 2.51 -0.21
CA ARG A 229 7.76 1.51 -1.08
C ARG A 229 7.15 1.53 -2.48
N ASP A 230 5.83 1.62 -2.56
CA ASP A 230 5.11 1.63 -3.83
C ASP A 230 5.40 2.92 -4.62
N VAL A 231 5.47 4.07 -3.94
CA VAL A 231 5.87 5.35 -4.54
C VAL A 231 7.32 5.28 -5.04
N HIS A 232 8.27 4.81 -4.23
CA HIS A 232 9.68 4.71 -4.62
C HIS A 232 9.87 3.86 -5.87
N SER A 233 9.27 2.67 -5.91
CA SER A 233 9.34 1.78 -7.08
C SER A 233 8.82 2.47 -8.34
N LYS A 234 7.68 3.18 -8.23
CA LYS A 234 7.05 3.84 -9.37
C LYS A 234 7.78 5.09 -9.84
N VAL A 235 8.41 5.83 -8.93
CA VAL A 235 9.27 6.99 -9.24
C VAL A 235 10.59 6.54 -9.87
N ASP A 236 11.22 5.49 -9.36
CA ASP A 236 12.46 4.93 -9.92
C ASP A 236 12.25 4.42 -11.35
N SER A 237 11.14 3.72 -11.61
CA SER A 237 10.77 3.34 -12.99
C SER A 237 10.60 4.56 -13.89
N LEU A 238 9.87 5.58 -13.43
CA LEU A 238 9.65 6.80 -14.22
C LEU A 238 10.98 7.50 -14.56
N PHE A 239 11.91 7.61 -13.60
CA PHE A 239 13.21 8.23 -13.87
C PHE A 239 14.03 7.43 -14.88
N LYS A 240 13.97 6.09 -14.84
CA LYS A 240 14.63 5.24 -15.83
C LYS A 240 14.03 5.46 -17.22
N ASP A 241 12.71 5.57 -17.33
CA ASP A 241 12.02 5.81 -18.59
C ASP A 241 12.38 7.18 -19.18
N VAL A 242 12.28 8.24 -18.37
CA VAL A 242 12.63 9.61 -18.79
C VAL A 242 14.11 9.71 -19.18
N LEU A 243 15.01 9.09 -18.41
CA LEU A 243 16.43 9.06 -18.73
C LEU A 243 16.69 8.38 -20.08
N LEU A 244 16.06 7.21 -20.30
CA LEU A 244 16.22 6.46 -21.55
C LEU A 244 15.69 7.26 -22.74
N GLU A 245 14.50 7.84 -22.63
CA GLU A 245 13.91 8.68 -23.69
C GLU A 245 14.76 9.92 -23.99
N SER A 246 15.26 10.60 -22.95
CA SER A 246 16.10 11.80 -23.13
C SER A 246 17.40 11.44 -23.83
N VAL A 247 18.10 10.40 -23.37
CA VAL A 247 19.38 9.96 -23.97
C VAL A 247 19.18 9.56 -25.43
N ILE A 248 18.10 8.84 -25.75
CA ILE A 248 17.77 8.47 -27.13
C ILE A 248 17.49 9.72 -27.98
N SER A 249 16.70 10.65 -27.47
CA SER A 249 16.34 11.89 -28.17
C SER A 249 17.57 12.77 -28.44
N GLU A 250 18.42 12.96 -27.43
CA GLU A 250 19.70 13.68 -27.53
C GLU A 250 20.62 13.02 -28.56
N TYR A 251 20.75 11.70 -28.53
CA TYR A 251 21.52 10.97 -29.53
C TYR A 251 20.96 11.16 -30.94
N ARG A 252 19.64 11.06 -31.14
CA ARG A 252 19.01 11.29 -32.46
C ARG A 252 19.31 12.69 -32.98
N ASN A 253 19.19 13.70 -32.12
CA ASN A 253 19.45 15.10 -32.47
C ASN A 253 20.94 15.34 -32.79
N ALA A 254 21.85 14.81 -31.98
CA ALA A 254 23.29 14.91 -32.21
C ALA A 254 23.70 14.16 -33.49
N SER A 255 23.19 12.94 -33.68
CA SER A 255 23.42 12.13 -34.87
C SER A 255 22.97 12.85 -36.14
N ALA A 256 21.83 13.55 -36.11
CA ALA A 256 21.36 14.34 -37.25
C ALA A 256 22.36 15.44 -37.70
N GLN A 257 23.21 15.93 -36.79
CA GLN A 257 24.24 16.94 -37.06
C GLN A 257 25.62 16.35 -37.36
N MET A 258 25.85 15.08 -37.00
CA MET A 258 27.10 14.37 -37.29
C MET A 258 27.28 14.11 -38.79
N ASN A 259 28.54 14.16 -39.25
CA ASN A 259 28.92 13.73 -40.58
C ASN A 259 28.91 12.19 -40.69
N VAL A 260 29.04 11.67 -41.91
CA VAL A 260 28.95 10.22 -42.19
C VAL A 260 30.00 9.41 -41.41
N SER A 261 31.23 9.93 -41.30
CA SER A 261 32.32 9.26 -40.59
C SER A 261 32.11 9.24 -39.07
N GLU A 262 31.50 10.28 -38.50
CA GLU A 262 31.14 10.36 -37.09
C GLU A 262 29.96 9.42 -36.74
N ARG A 263 28.95 9.32 -37.60
CA ARG A 263 27.83 8.37 -37.41
C ARG A 263 28.30 6.92 -37.44
N GLN A 264 29.27 6.60 -38.30
CA GLN A 264 29.85 5.26 -38.40
C GLN A 264 30.53 4.78 -37.10
N LEU A 265 30.92 5.68 -36.19
CA LEU A 265 31.46 5.29 -34.88
C LEU A 265 30.44 4.52 -34.01
N PHE A 266 29.16 4.76 -34.25
CA PHE A 266 28.06 4.10 -33.54
C PHE A 266 27.50 2.91 -34.30
N ASP A 267 28.03 2.58 -35.48
CA ASP A 267 27.52 1.50 -36.31
C ASP A 267 27.59 0.16 -35.58
N GLY A 268 26.43 -0.49 -35.48
CA GLY A 268 26.28 -1.74 -34.78
C GLY A 268 26.39 -1.63 -33.25
N SER A 269 26.36 -0.42 -32.69
CA SER A 269 26.21 -0.22 -31.26
C SER A 269 24.78 -0.46 -30.81
N LEU A 270 24.62 -0.74 -29.52
CA LEU A 270 23.31 -0.86 -28.89
C LEU A 270 22.58 0.50 -28.86
N VAL A 271 23.32 1.61 -28.72
CA VAL A 271 22.77 2.98 -28.72
C VAL A 271 22.12 3.31 -30.05
N GLN A 272 22.80 3.05 -31.17
CA GLN A 272 22.20 3.20 -32.51
C GLN A 272 20.94 2.36 -32.66
N SER A 273 21.03 1.09 -32.29
CA SER A 273 19.92 0.14 -32.47
C SER A 273 18.68 0.57 -31.67
N ILE A 274 18.86 0.93 -30.40
CA ILE A 274 17.79 1.42 -29.52
C ILE A 274 17.26 2.76 -30.02
N ALA A 275 18.13 3.66 -30.49
CA ALA A 275 17.69 4.92 -31.05
C ALA A 275 16.87 4.76 -32.33
N GLU A 276 17.04 3.71 -33.10
CA GLU A 276 16.26 3.48 -34.32
C GLU A 276 14.99 2.66 -34.06
N ARG A 277 15.08 1.62 -33.23
CA ARG A 277 14.05 0.58 -33.05
C ARG A 277 13.88 0.14 -31.59
N GLY A 278 13.98 1.09 -30.66
CA GLY A 278 14.05 0.82 -29.23
C GLY A 278 12.89 -0.03 -28.72
N THR A 279 11.65 0.29 -29.10
CA THR A 279 10.46 -0.44 -28.65
C THR A 279 10.49 -1.91 -29.08
N GLU A 280 10.82 -2.19 -30.33
CA GLU A 280 10.86 -3.55 -30.86
C GLU A 280 12.05 -4.35 -30.31
N ILE A 281 13.19 -3.71 -30.08
CA ILE A 281 14.34 -4.33 -29.41
C ILE A 281 14.00 -4.69 -27.98
N MET A 282 13.33 -3.80 -27.24
CA MET A 282 12.90 -4.07 -25.86
C MET A 282 11.91 -5.24 -25.82
N HIS A 283 10.93 -5.27 -26.71
CA HIS A 283 9.97 -6.38 -26.79
C HIS A 283 10.65 -7.72 -27.10
N CYS A 284 11.54 -7.76 -28.09
CA CYS A 284 12.34 -8.93 -28.42
C CYS A 284 13.24 -9.37 -27.25
N ALA A 285 13.86 -8.41 -26.55
CA ALA A 285 14.71 -8.68 -25.39
C ALA A 285 13.91 -9.27 -24.22
N THR A 286 12.69 -8.80 -23.97
CA THR A 286 11.81 -9.35 -22.93
C THR A 286 11.45 -10.80 -23.22
N MET A 287 11.10 -11.15 -24.47
CA MET A 287 10.85 -12.54 -24.85
C MET A 287 12.08 -13.43 -24.64
N LEU A 288 13.27 -12.95 -25.01
CA LEU A 288 14.53 -13.67 -24.75
C LEU A 288 14.81 -13.83 -23.26
N PHE A 289 14.51 -12.82 -22.45
CA PHE A 289 14.71 -12.84 -21.00
C PHE A 289 13.81 -13.86 -20.31
N LEU A 290 12.57 -14.00 -20.79
CA LEU A 290 11.58 -14.97 -20.34
C LEU A 290 11.81 -16.39 -20.91
N GLY A 291 12.85 -16.59 -21.73
CA GLY A 291 13.17 -17.88 -22.34
C GLY A 291 12.29 -18.25 -23.54
N MET A 292 11.49 -17.31 -24.05
CA MET A 292 10.60 -17.49 -25.22
C MET A 292 11.38 -17.26 -26.52
N VAL A 293 12.36 -18.13 -26.79
CA VAL A 293 13.33 -17.94 -27.90
C VAL A 293 12.67 -18.02 -29.28
N ASP A 294 11.73 -18.94 -29.47
CA ASP A 294 11.03 -19.13 -30.74
C ASP A 294 10.11 -17.94 -31.05
N ASP A 295 9.42 -17.42 -30.03
CA ASP A 295 8.58 -16.23 -30.15
C ASP A 295 9.42 -14.98 -30.43
N ALA A 296 10.57 -14.84 -29.74
CA ALA A 296 11.52 -13.75 -29.99
C ALA A 296 12.06 -13.79 -31.44
N THR A 297 12.32 -14.99 -31.97
CA THR A 297 12.81 -15.20 -33.33
C THR A 297 11.75 -14.87 -34.37
N THR A 298 10.54 -15.39 -34.18
CA THR A 298 9.38 -15.10 -35.04
C THR A 298 9.05 -13.59 -35.05
N PHE A 299 9.11 -12.96 -33.88
CA PHE A 299 8.91 -11.51 -33.76
C PHE A 299 9.99 -10.72 -34.53
N ALA A 300 11.27 -11.11 -34.39
CA ALA A 300 12.35 -10.43 -35.11
C ALA A 300 12.20 -10.55 -36.63
N GLU A 301 11.88 -11.74 -37.13
CA GLU A 301 11.69 -12.00 -38.57
C GLU A 301 10.50 -11.22 -39.15
N SER A 302 9.37 -11.19 -38.44
CA SER A 302 8.18 -10.45 -38.87
C SER A 302 8.37 -8.92 -38.89
N HIS A 303 9.35 -8.41 -38.16
CA HIS A 303 9.68 -6.99 -38.09
C HIS A 303 10.92 -6.64 -38.94
N GLY A 304 11.22 -7.42 -39.98
CA GLY A 304 12.29 -7.14 -40.94
C GLY A 304 13.71 -7.40 -40.40
N GLY A 305 13.82 -8.03 -39.24
CA GLY A 305 15.03 -8.68 -38.76
C GLY A 305 15.27 -10.01 -39.47
N GLY A 306 16.46 -10.58 -39.32
CA GLY A 306 16.82 -11.81 -40.02
C GLY A 306 18.30 -12.13 -39.92
N GLY A 307 18.77 -12.35 -38.70
CA GLY A 307 20.21 -12.51 -38.46
C GLY A 307 20.51 -13.15 -37.13
N GLY A 308 19.91 -14.31 -36.86
CA GLY A 308 20.07 -15.03 -35.59
C GLY A 308 20.30 -16.53 -35.71
N GLY A 309 20.57 -17.06 -36.92
CA GLY A 309 20.95 -18.47 -37.08
C GLY A 309 22.30 -18.73 -36.42
N SER A 310 22.27 -19.12 -35.15
CA SER A 310 23.42 -19.57 -34.37
C SER A 310 23.03 -20.90 -33.76
N ASP A 311 23.73 -21.98 -34.14
CA ASP A 311 23.54 -23.33 -33.59
C ASP A 311 23.91 -23.46 -32.09
N LEU A 312 24.22 -22.35 -31.42
CA LEU A 312 24.51 -22.31 -29.99
C LEU A 312 23.22 -22.30 -29.16
N LYS A 313 23.18 -23.14 -28.14
CA LYS A 313 22.11 -23.23 -27.14
C LYS A 313 21.96 -21.88 -26.43
N TRP A 314 20.92 -21.11 -26.74
CA TRP A 314 20.60 -19.86 -26.04
C TRP A 314 19.97 -20.19 -24.68
N GLY A 315 20.47 -19.57 -23.61
CA GLY A 315 20.00 -19.78 -22.24
C GLY A 315 20.76 -18.92 -21.23
N ARG A 316 20.19 -18.80 -20.03
CA ARG A 316 20.81 -18.12 -18.88
C ARG A 316 21.83 -19.06 -18.22
N ASP A 317 23.01 -18.52 -17.90
CA ASP A 317 24.03 -19.28 -17.18
C ASP A 317 23.69 -19.36 -15.68
N GLU A 318 24.07 -20.45 -15.00
CA GLU A 318 23.71 -20.69 -13.59
C GLU A 318 24.24 -19.59 -12.65
N ASP A 319 25.39 -19.01 -12.96
CA ASP A 319 26.04 -17.96 -12.17
C ASP A 319 25.72 -16.53 -12.65
N GLU A 320 24.83 -16.36 -13.64
CA GLU A 320 24.54 -15.04 -14.22
C GLU A 320 23.45 -14.27 -13.46
N ASP A 321 23.78 -13.07 -12.99
CA ASP A 321 22.82 -12.18 -12.34
C ASP A 321 21.77 -11.62 -13.32
N ASN A 322 20.64 -11.11 -12.79
CA ASN A 322 19.53 -10.62 -13.62
C ASN A 322 19.92 -9.46 -14.54
N ARG A 323 20.90 -8.63 -14.15
CA ARG A 323 21.32 -7.46 -14.93
C ARG A 323 22.20 -7.87 -16.11
N ALA A 324 23.15 -8.77 -15.87
CA ALA A 324 23.99 -9.36 -16.90
C ALA A 324 23.14 -10.13 -17.92
N TRP A 325 22.17 -10.92 -17.43
CA TRP A 325 21.22 -11.64 -18.27
C TRP A 325 20.36 -10.70 -19.13
N ALA A 326 19.75 -9.67 -18.52
CA ALA A 326 18.98 -8.67 -19.26
C ALA A 326 19.81 -7.96 -20.33
N LEU A 327 21.07 -7.61 -20.02
CA LEU A 327 21.98 -6.98 -20.98
C LEU A 327 22.32 -7.91 -22.16
N ARG A 328 22.51 -9.21 -21.92
CA ARG A 328 22.70 -10.20 -22.99
C ARG A 328 21.46 -10.32 -23.87
N CYS A 329 20.27 -10.40 -23.28
CA CYS A 329 19.00 -10.43 -24.00
C CYS A 329 18.85 -9.18 -24.88
N MET A 330 19.13 -7.99 -24.36
CA MET A 330 19.09 -6.74 -25.13
C MET A 330 20.09 -6.73 -26.30
N ARG A 331 21.32 -7.21 -26.08
CA ARG A 331 22.34 -7.29 -27.14
C ARG A 331 21.95 -8.30 -28.22
N MET A 332 21.35 -9.42 -27.83
CA MET A 332 20.88 -10.43 -28.78
C MET A 332 19.67 -9.92 -29.56
N ALA A 333 18.68 -9.33 -28.89
CA ALA A 333 17.55 -8.68 -29.55
C ALA A 333 18.00 -7.60 -30.54
N SER A 334 18.93 -6.73 -30.14
CA SER A 334 19.54 -5.73 -31.05
C SER A 334 20.17 -6.36 -32.29
N ARG A 335 20.75 -7.56 -32.20
CA ARG A 335 21.31 -8.29 -33.36
C ARG A 335 20.20 -8.92 -34.22
N MET A 336 19.23 -9.58 -33.59
CA MET A 336 18.11 -10.23 -34.27
C MET A 336 17.26 -9.22 -35.06
N MET A 337 17.06 -8.03 -34.50
CA MET A 337 16.26 -6.94 -35.07
C MET A 337 16.99 -6.11 -36.15
N ARG A 338 18.25 -6.42 -36.50
CA ARG A 338 18.95 -5.72 -37.59
C ARG A 338 18.35 -6.08 -38.94
N SER A 339 18.11 -5.07 -39.76
CA SER A 339 17.63 -5.26 -41.12
C SER A 339 18.64 -6.03 -41.97
N THR A 340 18.16 -7.02 -42.72
CA THR A 340 18.92 -7.77 -43.71
C THR A 340 19.16 -6.99 -45.02
N ILE A 341 18.42 -5.90 -45.24
CA ILE A 341 18.34 -5.18 -46.53
C ILE A 341 19.64 -4.38 -46.84
N GLY A 342 20.54 -4.22 -45.88
CA GLY A 342 21.79 -3.48 -46.03
C GLY A 342 23.10 -4.29 -46.06
N LYS A 343 23.05 -5.64 -46.03
CA LYS A 343 24.29 -6.44 -46.16
C LYS A 343 24.82 -6.29 -47.58
N LYS A 344 25.72 -5.32 -47.81
CA LYS A 344 26.59 -5.30 -48.98
C LYS A 344 27.16 -6.71 -49.12
N SER A 345 26.84 -7.34 -50.26
CA SER A 345 27.47 -8.57 -50.72
C SER A 345 28.96 -8.46 -50.47
N LYS A 346 29.51 -9.29 -49.58
CA LYS A 346 30.96 -9.49 -49.54
C LYS A 346 31.35 -10.10 -50.88
N ARG A 347 31.90 -9.28 -51.77
CA ARG A 347 32.70 -9.74 -52.90
C ARG A 347 33.83 -8.78 -53.14
#